data_AF-A0A3C0CSX9-F1
#
_entry.id   AF-A0A3C0CSX9-F1
#
_cell.length_a   1.000
_cell.length_b   1.000
_cell.length_c   1.000
_cell.angle_alpha   90.00
_cell.angle_beta   90.00
_cell.angle_gamma   90.00
#
_symmetry.space_group_name_H-M   'P 1'
#
loop_
_entity.id
_entity.type
_entity.pdbx_description
1 polymer ?
#
loop_
_entity_poly.entity_id
_entity_poly.type
_entity_poly.pdbx_seq_one_letter_code
_entity_poly.pdbx_strand_id
1 'polypeptide(L)' 'VRQCKPSHRGELEITDVNNLYIESGQLDWVELKGFWSDAGTFESLYKTNRFWAEKSLGEGKRE' A
#
# COMPACT_ATOMS: atom_id res chain seq x y z
N VAL A 1 9.48 -10.95 13.50
CA VAL A 1 9.95 -11.28 12.12
C VAL A 1 10.54 -12.68 12.00
N ARG A 2 11.58 -13.08 12.75
CA ARG A 2 12.17 -14.44 12.66
C ARG A 2 11.23 -15.60 13.06
N GLN A 3 10.06 -15.29 13.59
CA GLN A 3 9.02 -16.25 13.98
C GLN A 3 8.05 -16.59 12.84
N CYS A 4 7.99 -15.78 11.78
CA CYS A 4 7.11 -16.02 10.65
C CYS A 4 7.55 -17.28 9.90
N LYS A 5 6.58 -18.11 9.51
CA LYS A 5 6.81 -19.35 8.76
C LYS A 5 6.23 -19.18 7.35
N PRO A 6 6.75 -19.91 6.34
CA PRO A 6 6.17 -19.85 5.01
C PRO A 6 4.68 -20.21 5.02
N SER A 7 3.87 -19.42 4.31
CA SER A 7 2.44 -19.70 4.13
C SER A 7 2.23 -20.88 3.18
N HIS A 8 0.96 -21.22 2.90
CA HIS A 8 0.64 -22.22 1.88
C HIS A 8 1.12 -21.82 0.48
N ARG A 9 1.44 -20.53 0.25
CA ARG A 9 2.03 -20.01 -0.99
C ARG A 9 3.56 -20.18 -1.03
N GLY A 10 4.16 -20.61 0.08
CA GLY A 10 5.62 -20.68 0.26
C GLY A 10 6.28 -19.34 0.55
N GLU A 11 5.50 -18.28 0.82
CA GLU A 11 6.00 -16.93 1.08
C GLU A 11 6.05 -16.62 2.58
N LEU A 12 6.98 -15.75 2.99
CA LEU A 12 6.93 -15.11 4.31
C LEU A 12 6.03 -13.88 4.23
N GLU A 13 4.87 -13.95 4.88
CA GLU A 13 3.81 -12.96 4.72
C GLU A 13 4.05 -11.72 5.59
N ILE A 14 3.89 -10.53 5.02
CA ILE A 14 3.90 -9.28 5.80
C ILE A 14 2.71 -9.24 6.79
N THR A 15 1.60 -9.87 6.42
CA THR A 15 0.41 -10.01 7.27
C THR A 15 0.74 -10.76 8.57
N ASP A 16 1.57 -11.79 8.51
CA ASP A 16 1.99 -12.53 9.71
C ASP A 16 2.82 -11.65 10.64
N VAL A 17 3.69 -10.80 10.08
CA VAL A 17 4.42 -9.81 10.89
C VAL A 17 3.44 -8.86 11.57
N ASN A 18 2.46 -8.31 10.83
CA ASN A 18 1.47 -7.41 11.41
C ASN A 18 0.65 -8.09 12.52
N ASN A 19 0.24 -9.34 12.34
CA ASN A 19 -0.50 -10.12 13.34
C ASN A 19 0.30 -10.32 14.63
N LEU A 20 1.62 -10.57 14.55
CA LEU A 20 2.47 -10.67 15.74
C LEU A 20 2.47 -9.37 16.56
N TYR A 21 2.46 -8.20 15.90
CA TYR A 21 2.37 -6.91 16.59
C TYR A 21 0.96 -6.66 17.15
N ILE A 22 -0.10 -7.15 16.50
CA ILE A 22 -1.46 -7.09 17.05
C ILE A 22 -1.55 -7.94 18.31
N GLU A 23 -1.06 -9.18 18.27
CA GLU A 23 -1.06 -10.11 19.40
C GLU A 23 -0.25 -9.58 20.58
N SER A 24 0.83 -8.85 20.33
CA SER A 24 1.62 -8.19 21.39
C SER A 24 1.04 -6.86 21.87
N GLY A 25 -0.04 -6.35 21.25
CA GLY A 25 -0.62 -5.04 21.57
C GLY A 25 0.29 -3.87 21.19
N GLN A 26 1.17 -4.06 20.20
CA GLN A 26 2.19 -3.09 19.76
C GLN A 26 1.97 -2.59 18.33
N LEU A 27 0.86 -2.98 17.68
CA LEU A 27 0.53 -2.47 16.35
C LEU A 27 -0.16 -1.11 16.46
N ASP A 28 0.49 -0.08 15.94
CA ASP A 28 -0.14 1.21 15.65
C ASP A 28 -0.63 1.26 14.20
N TRP A 29 -1.70 2.03 13.96
CA TRP A 29 -2.24 2.24 12.62
C TRP A 29 -2.74 3.67 12.43
N VAL A 30 -2.85 4.08 11.16
CA VAL A 30 -3.45 5.35 10.76
C VAL A 30 -4.20 5.18 9.46
N GLU A 31 -5.33 5.88 9.30
CA GLU A 31 -6.05 5.94 8.05
C GLU A 31 -5.34 6.88 7.06
N LEU A 32 -4.99 6.36 5.89
CA LEU A 32 -4.40 7.17 4.82
C LEU A 32 -5.50 7.86 4.02
N LYS A 33 -5.46 9.19 4.00
CA LYS A 33 -6.36 10.01 3.19
C LYS A 33 -5.71 10.36 1.85
N GLY A 34 -6.51 10.39 0.80
CA GLY A 34 -6.07 10.74 -0.55
C GLY A 34 -6.09 9.56 -1.50
N PHE A 35 -5.51 9.75 -2.68
CA PHE A 35 -5.48 8.72 -3.72
C PHE A 35 -4.42 7.67 -3.40
N TRP A 36 -4.87 6.42 -3.26
CA TRP A 36 -4.04 5.24 -3.18
C TRP A 36 -4.56 4.22 -4.20
N SER A 37 -3.65 3.71 -5.03
CA SER A 37 -3.95 2.72 -6.05
C SER A 37 -2.72 1.84 -6.25
N ASP A 38 -2.93 0.59 -6.61
CA ASP A 38 -1.88 -0.27 -7.12
C ASP A 38 -1.57 0.06 -8.60
N ALA A 39 -0.53 -0.59 -9.10
CA ALA A 39 -0.16 -0.56 -10.52
C ALA A 39 0.22 -1.97 -11.02
N GLY A 40 -0.45 -3.00 -10.49
CA GLY A 40 -0.18 -4.41 -10.79
C GLY A 40 -0.74 -4.90 -12.12
N THR A 41 -1.61 -4.14 -12.77
CA THR A 41 -2.18 -4.45 -14.09
C THR A 41 -2.00 -3.28 -15.06
N PHE A 42 -2.09 -3.52 -16.38
CA PHE A 42 -2.02 -2.43 -17.37
C PHE A 42 -3.11 -1.37 -17.14
N GLU A 43 -4.31 -1.79 -16.74
CA GLU A 43 -5.41 -0.86 -16.45
C GLU A 43 -5.15 -0.05 -15.17
N SER A 44 -4.74 -0.69 -14.07
CA SER A 44 -4.45 0.03 -12.81
C SER A 44 -3.23 0.94 -12.97
N LEU A 45 -2.20 0.52 -13.70
CA LEU A 45 -1.05 1.34 -14.05
C LEU A 45 -1.46 2.59 -14.84
N TYR A 46 -2.28 2.45 -15.89
CA TYR A 46 -2.75 3.58 -16.68
C TYR A 46 -3.55 4.58 -15.82
N LYS A 47 -4.48 4.08 -15.00
CA LYS A 47 -5.30 4.93 -14.10
C LYS A 47 -4.44 5.69 -13.11
N THR A 48 -3.49 5.01 -12.45
CA THR A 48 -2.55 5.63 -11.50
C THR A 48 -1.70 6.70 -12.17
N ASN A 49 -1.12 6.41 -13.34
CA ASN A 49 -0.31 7.38 -14.07
C ASN A 49 -1.12 8.61 -14.51
N ARG A 50 -2.34 8.41 -15.03
CA ARG A 50 -3.21 9.52 -15.42
C ARG A 50 -3.54 10.43 -14.24
N PHE A 51 -3.92 9.85 -13.10
CA PHE A 51 -4.23 10.63 -11.89
C PHE A 51 -3.06 11.53 -11.48
N TRP A 52 -1.84 10.99 -11.45
CA TRP A 52 -0.66 11.76 -11.04
C TRP A 52 -0.22 12.80 -12.06
N ALA A 53 -0.35 12.51 -13.36
CA ALA A 53 -0.11 13.48 -14.42
C ALA A 53 -1.07 14.67 -14.31
N GLU A 54 -2.37 14.40 -14.17
CA GLU A 54 -3.40 15.44 -14.00
C GLU A 54 -3.19 16.26 -12.73
N LYS A 55 -2.88 15.60 -11.61
CA LYS A 55 -2.58 16.28 -10.34
C LYS A 55 -1.40 17.24 -10.47
N SER A 56 -0.31 16.79 -11.11
CA SER A 56 0.90 17.61 -11.33
C SER A 56 0.61 18.84 -12.20
N LEU A 57 -0.27 18.70 -13.19
CA LEU A 57 -0.69 19.80 -14.07
C LEU A 57 -1.69 20.75 -13.40
N GLY A 58 -2.55 20.25 -12.51
CA GLY A 58 -3.50 21.04 -11.74
C GLY A 58 -2.84 21.91 -10.66
N GLU A 59 -1.71 21.47 -10.11
CA GLU A 59 -0.93 22.24 -9.14
C GLU A 59 -0.24 23.46 -9.78
N GLY A 60 0.06 23.43 -11.08
CA GLY A 60 0.64 24.54 -11.83
C GLY A 60 -0.36 25.60 -12.35
N LYS A 61 -1.68 25.42 -12.11
CA LYS A 61 -2.74 26.36 -12.56
C LYS A 61 -3.38 27.17 -11.42
N ARG A 62 -2.82 27.11 -10.21
CA ARG A 62 -3.19 28.00 -9.10
C ARG A 62 -2.30 29.25 -9.17
N GLU A 63 -2.66 30.17 -10.07
CA GLU A 63 -2.31 31.60 -9.99
C GLU A 63 -3.47 32.37 -9.36
#